data_AF-A0A8X6FVS6-F1
#
_entry.id   AF-A0A8X6FVS6-F1
#
_cell.length_a   1.000
_cell.length_b   1.000
_cell.length_c   1.000
_cell.angle_alpha   90.00
_cell.angle_beta   90.00
_cell.angle_gamma   90.00
#
_symmetry.space_group_name_H-M   'P 1'
#
loop_
_entity.id
_entity.type
_entity.pdbx_description
1 polymer ?
#
loop_
_entity_poly.entity_id
_entity_poly.type
_entity_poly.pdbx_seq_one_letter_code
_entity_poly.pdbx_strand_id
1 'polypeptide(L)'
;MADRSSYIEDSVIYYCRARMYRTMQISAVEGIKRHPDDPVYKLYYCVSLIYEDRNGEAEEGLNEIEDIPDVSLSCSILLSHIEQPQESFDSVLRGKAKEHLEVAGENAMYIAGVVFMLLNKPEKARQFIKKY
;
A
#
# COMPACT_ATOMS: atom_id res chain seq x y z
N MET A 1 3.72 17.05 -6.16
CA MET A 1 2.44 16.39 -6.42
C MET A 1 2.17 16.49 -7.91
N ALA A 2 2.60 15.49 -8.69
CA ALA A 2 1.98 15.27 -9.99
C ALA A 2 0.52 14.88 -9.70
N ASP A 3 -0.40 15.31 -10.55
CA ASP A 3 -1.84 15.27 -10.38
C ASP A 3 -2.37 13.82 -10.26
N ARG A 4 -2.17 13.16 -9.11
CA ARG A 4 -2.87 11.91 -8.79
C ARG A 4 -4.34 12.24 -8.87
N SER A 5 -5.07 11.48 -9.67
CA SER A 5 -6.51 11.66 -9.72
C SER A 5 -7.10 11.31 -8.35
N SER A 6 -7.40 12.35 -7.54
CA SER A 6 -8.03 12.23 -6.21
C SER A 6 -9.22 11.26 -6.27
N TYR A 7 -9.99 11.35 -7.35
CA TYR A 7 -11.15 10.49 -7.58
C TYR A 7 -10.82 8.98 -7.62
N ILE A 8 -9.71 8.58 -8.25
CA ILE A 8 -9.34 7.15 -8.36
C ILE A 8 -8.88 6.63 -7.00
N GLU A 9 -8.06 7.41 -6.30
CA GLU A 9 -7.59 7.06 -4.95
C GLU A 9 -8.74 6.96 -3.95
N ASP A 10 -9.65 7.94 -3.96
CA ASP A 10 -10.87 7.94 -3.14
C ASP A 10 -11.74 6.72 -3.44
N SER A 11 -11.87 6.35 -4.73
CA SER A 11 -12.62 5.17 -5.16
C SER A 11 -11.99 3.87 -4.66
N VAL A 12 -10.66 3.73 -4.77
CA VAL A 12 -9.91 2.57 -4.26
C VAL A 12 -10.14 2.41 -2.76
N ILE A 13 -9.98 3.50 -1.99
CA ILE A 13 -10.19 3.48 -0.54
C ILE A 13 -11.63 3.12 -0.20
N TYR A 14 -12.61 3.72 -0.89
CA TYR A 14 -14.03 3.42 -0.70
C TYR A 14 -14.34 1.94 -0.97
N TYR A 15 -13.89 1.41 -2.10
CA TYR A 15 -14.14 0.01 -2.46
C TYR A 15 -13.46 -0.97 -1.52
N CYS A 16 -12.24 -0.67 -1.06
CA CYS A 16 -11.56 -1.47 -0.04
C CYS A 16 -12.38 -1.54 1.26
N ARG A 17 -12.89 -0.39 1.74
CA ARG A 17 -13.73 -0.33 2.95
C ARG A 17 -15.07 -1.03 2.78
N ALA A 18 -15.65 -0.96 1.58
CA ALA A 18 -16.87 -1.68 1.22
C ALA A 18 -16.65 -3.19 0.96
N ARG A 19 -15.41 -3.69 1.05
CA ARG A 19 -15.01 -5.07 0.72
C ARG A 19 -15.29 -5.47 -0.73
N MET A 20 -15.29 -4.49 -1.63
CA MET A 20 -15.48 -4.67 -3.08
C MET A 20 -14.11 -4.80 -3.76
N TYR A 21 -13.32 -5.80 -3.38
CA TYR A 21 -11.90 -5.91 -3.79
C TYR A 21 -11.70 -6.01 -5.30
N ARG A 22 -12.62 -6.68 -6.01
CA ARG A 22 -12.56 -6.73 -7.48
C ARG A 22 -12.77 -5.35 -8.13
N THR A 23 -13.63 -4.52 -7.53
CA THR A 23 -13.89 -3.16 -8.04
C THR A 23 -12.73 -2.21 -7.69
N MET A 24 -12.15 -2.40 -6.51
CA MET A 24 -10.89 -1.76 -6.11
C MET A 24 -9.78 -2.10 -7.11
N GLN A 25 -9.62 -3.37 -7.48
CA GLN A 25 -8.63 -3.83 -8.46
C GLN A 25 -8.81 -3.15 -9.81
N ILE A 26 -10.04 -3.09 -10.34
CA ILE A 26 -10.34 -2.42 -11.61
C ILE A 26 -9.97 -0.94 -11.55
N SER A 27 -10.26 -0.27 -10.43
CA SER A 27 -9.94 1.14 -10.22
C SER A 27 -8.44 1.38 -10.16
N ALA A 28 -7.69 0.49 -9.49
CA ALA A 28 -6.24 0.54 -9.45
C ALA A 28 -5.62 0.34 -10.84
N VAL A 29 -6.13 -0.61 -11.64
CA VAL A 29 -5.70 -0.82 -13.04
C VAL A 29 -5.96 0.41 -13.90
N GLU A 30 -7.11 1.08 -13.72
CA GLU A 30 -7.38 2.34 -14.40
C GLU A 30 -6.40 3.45 -14.00
N GLY A 31 -6.04 3.51 -12.71
CA GLY A 31 -4.98 4.39 -12.20
C GLY A 31 -3.64 4.14 -12.87
N ILE A 32 -3.20 2.88 -12.97
CA ILE A 32 -1.97 2.48 -13.66
C ILE A 32 -1.98 2.94 -15.12
N LYS A 33 -3.10 2.79 -15.83
CA LYS A 33 -3.21 3.20 -17.24
C LYS A 33 -3.11 4.72 -17.43
N ARG A 34 -3.69 5.50 -16.51
CA ARG A 34 -3.70 6.97 -16.59
C ARG A 34 -2.43 7.60 -16.06
N HIS A 35 -1.81 6.96 -15.07
CA HIS A 35 -0.62 7.44 -14.37
C HIS A 35 0.43 6.32 -14.30
N PRO A 36 1.00 5.90 -15.44
CA PRO A 36 1.93 4.77 -15.49
C PRO A 36 3.22 5.00 -14.69
N ASP A 37 3.59 6.27 -14.48
CA ASP A 37 4.77 6.66 -13.71
C ASP A 37 4.50 6.73 -12.19
N ASP A 38 3.25 6.57 -11.74
CA ASP A 38 2.91 6.60 -10.31
C ASP A 38 2.81 5.16 -9.75
N PRO A 39 3.78 4.71 -8.93
CA PRO A 39 3.81 3.36 -8.40
C PRO A 39 2.72 3.09 -7.36
N VAL A 40 2.06 4.12 -6.83
CA VAL A 40 1.01 3.97 -5.81
C VAL A 40 -0.18 3.18 -6.35
N TYR A 41 -0.54 3.33 -7.63
CA TYR A 41 -1.64 2.55 -8.21
C TYR A 41 -1.29 1.06 -8.35
N LYS A 42 -0.02 0.72 -8.64
CA LYS A 42 0.45 -0.67 -8.61
C LYS A 42 0.39 -1.22 -7.18
N LEU A 43 0.74 -0.41 -6.20
CA LEU A 43 0.63 -0.79 -4.80
C LEU A 43 -0.83 -1.08 -4.40
N TYR A 44 -1.78 -0.23 -4.79
CA TYR A 44 -3.22 -0.47 -4.57
C TYR A 44 -3.73 -1.74 -5.26
N TYR A 45 -3.24 -2.01 -6.47
CA TYR A 45 -3.52 -3.26 -7.16
C TYR A 45 -3.04 -4.47 -6.35
N CYS A 46 -1.80 -4.45 -5.83
CA CYS A 46 -1.28 -5.53 -4.99
C CYS A 46 -2.10 -5.73 -3.70
N VAL A 47 -2.58 -4.66 -3.06
CA VAL A 47 -3.47 -4.78 -1.90
C VAL A 47 -4.77 -5.52 -2.26
N SER A 48 -5.36 -5.22 -3.42
CA SER A 48 -6.56 -5.93 -3.87
C SER A 48 -6.31 -7.42 -4.11
N LEU A 49 -5.12 -7.80 -4.59
CA LEU A 49 -4.72 -9.20 -4.78
C LEU A 49 -4.57 -9.94 -3.45
N ILE A 50 -3.99 -9.29 -2.44
CA ILE A 50 -3.88 -9.87 -1.08
C ILE A 50 -5.28 -10.20 -0.53
N TYR A 51 -6.25 -9.31 -0.74
CA TYR A 51 -7.64 -9.56 -0.32
C TYR A 51 -8.38 -10.63 -1.14
N GLU A 52 -7.89 -10.97 -2.33
CA GLU A 52 -8.38 -12.07 -3.17
C GLU A 52 -7.60 -13.38 -2.96
N ASP A 53 -6.76 -13.48 -1.92
CA ASP A 53 -5.88 -14.63 -1.64
C ASP A 53 -4.86 -14.93 -2.75
N ARG A 54 -4.53 -13.94 -3.58
CA ARG A 54 -3.58 -14.05 -4.71
C ARG A 54 -2.19 -13.53 -4.31
N ASN A 55 -1.69 -14.05 -3.20
CA ASN A 55 -0.47 -13.55 -2.54
C ASN A 55 0.78 -13.61 -3.42
N GLY A 56 0.96 -14.67 -4.23
CA GLY A 56 2.14 -14.78 -5.11
C GLY A 56 2.18 -13.69 -6.19
N GLU A 57 1.03 -13.32 -6.76
CA GLU A 57 0.95 -12.22 -7.72
C GLU A 57 1.15 -10.86 -7.06
N ALA A 58 0.67 -10.71 -5.82
CA ALA A 58 0.89 -9.50 -5.03
C ALA A 58 2.38 -9.33 -4.71
N GLU A 59 3.05 -10.40 -4.28
CA GLU A 59 4.48 -10.42 -3.97
C GLU A 59 5.34 -10.07 -5.19
N GLU A 60 5.08 -10.70 -6.34
CA GLU A 60 5.76 -10.36 -7.60
C GLU A 60 5.60 -8.88 -7.94
N GLY A 61 4.36 -8.36 -7.90
CA GLY A 61 4.08 -6.96 -8.20
C GLY A 61 4.66 -5.97 -7.19
N LEU A 62 4.88 -6.37 -5.93
CA LEU A 62 5.52 -5.53 -4.91
C LEU A 62 7.04 -5.50 -5.09
N ASN A 63 7.66 -6.63 -5.43
CA ASN A 63 9.10 -6.71 -5.72
C ASN A 63 9.49 -5.86 -6.94
N GLU A 64 8.59 -5.70 -7.92
CA GLU A 64 8.82 -4.79 -9.06
C GLU A 64 8.99 -3.31 -8.66
N ILE A 65 8.41 -2.90 -7.53
CA ILE A 65 8.35 -1.49 -7.10
C ILE A 65 9.03 -1.26 -5.73
N GLU A 66 9.63 -2.27 -5.10
CA GLU A 66 10.18 -2.19 -3.74
C GLU A 66 11.34 -1.19 -3.62
N ASP A 67 12.08 -0.96 -4.71
CA ASP A 67 13.22 -0.04 -4.76
C ASP A 67 12.82 1.43 -4.94
N ILE A 68 11.54 1.73 -5.18
CA ILE A 68 11.07 3.10 -5.40
C ILE A 68 10.90 3.78 -4.04
N PRO A 69 11.62 4.90 -3.74
CA PRO A 69 11.65 5.49 -2.40
C PRO A 69 10.27 5.79 -1.81
N ASP A 70 9.35 6.29 -2.62
CA ASP A 70 8.00 6.69 -2.19
C ASP A 70 7.12 5.52 -1.74
N VAL A 71 7.37 4.29 -2.21
CA VAL A 71 6.53 3.12 -1.90
C VAL A 71 7.29 1.99 -1.19
N SER A 72 8.62 2.03 -1.16
CA SER A 72 9.50 1.02 -0.55
C SER A 72 9.08 0.57 0.86
N LEU A 73 8.77 1.53 1.75
CA LEU A 73 8.27 1.26 3.09
C LEU A 73 6.95 0.48 3.06
N SER A 74 6.03 0.91 2.19
CA SER A 74 4.72 0.30 2.03
C SER A 74 4.82 -1.11 1.43
N CYS A 75 5.73 -1.34 0.49
CA CYS A 75 6.03 -2.66 -0.05
C CYS A 75 6.52 -3.61 1.04
N SER A 76 7.48 -3.16 1.87
CA SER A 76 7.98 -3.95 3.00
C SER A 76 6.85 -4.34 3.97
N ILE A 77 5.95 -3.40 4.30
CA ILE A 77 4.80 -3.66 5.17
C ILE A 77 3.87 -4.73 4.57
N LEU A 78 3.60 -4.65 3.27
CA LEU A 78 2.71 -5.59 2.58
C LEU A 78 3.34 -6.98 2.41
N LEU A 79 4.62 -7.05 2.07
CA LEU A 79 5.37 -8.31 1.97
C LEU A 79 5.38 -9.05 3.31
N SER A 80 5.71 -8.35 4.41
CA SER A 80 5.62 -8.95 5.74
C SER A 80 4.19 -9.34 6.13
N HIS A 81 3.17 -8.62 5.64
CA HIS A 81 1.77 -9.00 5.88
C HIS A 81 1.37 -10.27 5.13
N ILE A 82 1.90 -10.49 3.93
CA ILE A 82 1.70 -11.73 3.14
C ILE A 82 2.33 -12.92 3.87
N GLU A 83 3.58 -12.78 4.32
CA GLU A 83 4.29 -13.84 5.05
C GLU A 83 3.63 -14.16 6.39
N GLN A 84 3.24 -13.12 7.12
CA GLN A 84 2.78 -13.23 8.50
C GLN A 84 1.53 -12.37 8.77
N PRO A 85 0.36 -12.78 8.28
CA PRO A 85 -0.86 -11.96 8.33
C PRO A 85 -1.35 -11.68 9.75
N GLN A 86 -1.06 -12.58 10.70
CA GLN A 86 -1.48 -12.51 12.10
C GLN A 86 -0.44 -11.86 13.02
N GLU A 87 0.76 -11.55 12.52
CA GLU A 87 1.83 -11.04 13.37
C GLU A 87 1.57 -9.61 13.86
N SER A 88 2.17 -9.32 15.02
CA SER A 88 2.13 -7.98 15.60
C SER A 88 2.83 -7.00 14.64
N PHE A 89 2.37 -5.76 14.62
CA PHE A 89 2.99 -4.77 13.74
C PHE A 89 4.44 -4.44 14.12
N ASP A 90 4.78 -4.58 15.40
CA ASP A 90 6.16 -4.40 15.88
C ASP A 90 7.09 -5.52 15.43
N SER A 91 6.57 -6.63 14.88
CA SER A 91 7.36 -7.62 14.16
C SER A 91 7.43 -7.31 12.66
N VAL A 92 6.36 -6.76 12.06
CA VAL A 92 6.34 -6.27 10.67
C VAL A 92 7.32 -5.11 10.43
N LEU A 93 7.45 -4.18 11.39
CA LEU A 93 8.43 -3.08 11.34
C LEU A 93 9.88 -3.50 11.65
N ARG A 94 10.21 -4.79 11.56
CA ARG A 94 11.60 -5.28 11.75
C ARG A 94 12.30 -5.49 10.41
N GLY A 95 13.63 -5.50 10.42
CA GLY A 95 14.43 -5.70 9.21
C GLY A 95 14.27 -4.56 8.20
N LYS A 96 14.05 -4.90 6.92
CA LYS A 96 13.95 -3.94 5.80
C LYS A 96 12.95 -2.81 6.07
N ALA A 97 11.78 -3.11 6.65
CA ALA A 97 10.77 -2.10 6.93
C ALA A 97 11.27 -0.99 7.90
N LYS A 98 12.19 -1.31 8.82
CA LYS A 98 12.79 -0.33 9.72
C LYS A 98 13.79 0.55 8.98
N GLU A 99 14.61 -0.04 8.13
CA GLU A 99 15.60 0.67 7.31
C GLU A 99 14.88 1.66 6.38
N HIS A 100 13.81 1.22 5.71
CA HIS A 100 12.99 2.10 4.88
C HIS A 100 12.26 3.16 5.70
N LEU A 101 11.85 2.88 6.95
CA LEU A 101 11.22 3.87 7.83
C LEU A 101 12.19 5.00 8.23
N GLU A 102 13.47 4.70 8.44
CA GLU A 102 14.49 5.68 8.82
C GLU A 102 14.81 6.66 7.68
N VAL A 103 14.69 6.20 6.43
CA VAL A 103 14.98 6.99 5.22
C VAL A 103 13.70 7.53 4.56
N ALA A 104 12.51 7.11 5.03
CA ALA A 104 11.23 7.50 4.44
C ALA A 104 11.01 9.01 4.48
N GLY A 105 10.77 9.59 3.30
CA GLY A 105 10.27 10.96 3.18
C GLY A 105 8.80 11.07 3.57
N GLU A 106 8.29 12.31 3.61
CA GLU A 106 6.90 12.61 4.02
C GLU A 106 5.87 11.84 3.18
N ASN A 107 6.11 11.72 1.87
CA ASN A 107 5.24 11.01 0.93
C ASN A 107 5.19 9.50 1.22
N ALA A 108 6.33 8.87 1.49
CA ALA A 108 6.39 7.45 1.84
C ALA A 108 5.68 7.14 3.17
N MET A 109 5.77 8.05 4.15
CA MET A 109 5.03 7.93 5.41
C MET A 109 3.51 8.06 5.20
N TYR A 110 3.08 9.00 4.36
CA TYR A 110 1.66 9.15 4.02
C TYR A 110 1.10 7.89 3.34
N ILE A 111 1.79 7.39 2.31
CA ILE A 111 1.38 6.18 1.59
C ILE A 111 1.33 4.97 2.54
N ALA A 112 2.32 4.81 3.43
CA ALA A 112 2.29 3.77 4.45
C ALA A 112 1.07 3.89 5.37
N GLY A 113 0.72 5.11 5.77
CA GLY A 113 -0.51 5.40 6.53
C GLY A 113 -1.78 4.94 5.81
N VAL A 114 -1.89 5.23 4.51
CA VAL A 114 -3.00 4.77 3.67
C VAL A 114 -3.04 3.25 3.59
N VAL A 115 -1.90 2.59 3.40
CA VAL A 115 -1.81 1.12 3.39
C VAL A 115 -2.32 0.51 4.69
N PHE A 116 -2.00 1.08 5.86
CA PHE A 116 -2.57 0.59 7.11
C PHE A 116 -4.09 0.76 7.19
N MET A 117 -4.65 1.82 6.60
CA MET A 117 -6.10 1.94 6.50
C MET A 117 -6.68 0.86 5.60
N LEU A 118 -6.04 0.59 4.46
CA LEU A 118 -6.48 -0.45 3.52
C LEU A 118 -6.43 -1.83 4.16
N LEU A 119 -5.38 -2.15 4.92
CA LEU A 119 -5.24 -3.40 5.70
C LEU A 119 -6.17 -3.51 6.91
N ASN A 120 -7.12 -2.57 7.07
CA ASN A 120 -8.05 -2.50 8.20
C ASN A 120 -7.36 -2.42 9.58
N LYS A 121 -6.22 -1.70 9.65
CA LYS A 121 -5.44 -1.43 10.88
C LYS A 121 -5.43 0.09 11.20
N PRO A 122 -6.60 0.73 11.42
CA PRO A 122 -6.74 2.19 11.50
C PRO A 122 -6.00 2.84 12.68
N GLU A 123 -5.83 2.13 13.80
CA GLU A 123 -5.09 2.66 14.96
C GLU A 123 -3.62 2.90 14.66
N LYS A 124 -3.06 2.17 13.69
CA LYS A 124 -1.68 2.32 13.24
C LYS A 124 -1.56 3.34 12.13
N ALA A 125 -2.53 3.41 11.21
CA ALA A 125 -2.61 4.48 10.23
C ALA A 125 -2.51 5.87 10.89
N ARG A 126 -3.14 6.06 12.06
CA ARG A 126 -3.03 7.29 12.86
C ARG A 126 -1.61 7.65 13.27
N GLN A 127 -0.72 6.69 13.51
CA GLN A 127 0.66 7.01 13.91
C GLN A 127 1.47 7.60 12.75
N PHE A 128 1.12 7.24 11.51
CA PHE A 128 1.74 7.76 10.30
C PHE A 128 1.05 9.04 9.80
N ILE A 129 -0.28 9.11 9.92
CA ILE A 129 -1.09 10.25 9.46
C ILE A 129 -1.00 11.44 10.42
N LYS A 130 -0.94 11.21 11.75
CA LYS A 130 -1.02 12.28 12.76
C LYS A 130 0.29 13.09 12.94
N LYS A 131 1.35 12.76 12.19
CA LYS A 131 2.57 13.56 12.13
C LYS A 131 2.49 14.73 11.13
N TYR A 132 1.35 14.88 10.42
CA TYR A 132 1.07 15.99 9.49
C TYR A 132 -0.36 16.49 9.66
#